data_AF-A0A7W1IWW8-F1
#
_entry.id   AF-A0A7W1IWW8-F1
#
_cell.length_a   1.000
_cell.length_b   1.000
_cell.length_c   1.000
_cell.angle_alpha   90.00
_cell.angle_beta   90.00
_cell.angle_gamma   90.00
#
_symmetry.space_group_name_H-M   'P 1'
#
loop_
_entity.id
_entity.type
_entity.pdbx_description
1 polymer ?
#
loop_
_entity_poly.entity_id
_entity_poly.type
_entity_poly.pdbx_seq_one_letter_code
_entity_poly.pdbx_strand_id
1 'polypeptide(L)'
;MKYSLLKKLSLAASSAIASILLCGFPLFAQSIETVKTRAGNLTLTRSEDDGFKVKIRNKVLFESQAEFGTVEGKYPRVNPKLILLNIGDGALACAGHFYIVDVSKNKPAITDAFGNCNTAPKILYKNQTLTVKFPDGSKIPAEDSGAYRYGAAQTWNYRNGKLRKLN
;
A
#
# COMPACT_ATOMS: atom_id res chain seq x y z
N MET A 1 -7.27 -85.94 15.06
CA MET A 1 -5.97 -85.35 14.68
C MET A 1 -5.31 -84.80 15.93
N LYS A 2 -4.14 -85.33 16.27
CA LYS A 2 -3.33 -85.05 17.46
C LYS A 2 -1.94 -84.56 16.98
N TYR A 3 -1.25 -83.85 17.88
CA TYR A 3 0.20 -83.59 17.97
C TYR A 3 0.76 -82.24 17.50
N SER A 4 1.09 -81.43 18.53
CA SER A 4 2.46 -81.06 18.92
C SER A 4 3.25 -79.92 18.26
N LEU A 5 3.63 -79.01 19.17
CA LEU A 5 5.01 -78.58 19.51
C LEU A 5 5.70 -77.47 18.69
N LEU A 6 5.80 -76.34 19.39
CA LEU A 6 7.01 -75.59 19.71
C LEU A 6 7.95 -75.17 18.56
N LYS A 7 8.18 -73.86 18.46
CA LYS A 7 9.51 -73.31 18.73
C LYS A 7 9.46 -71.85 19.16
N LYS A 8 10.07 -71.60 20.33
CA LYS A 8 10.44 -70.29 20.86
C LYS A 8 11.54 -69.68 20.00
N LEU A 9 11.51 -68.37 19.80
CA LEU A 9 12.73 -67.58 19.65
C LEU A 9 12.50 -66.19 20.26
N SER A 10 13.19 -65.99 21.37
CA SER A 10 13.44 -64.72 22.03
C SER A 10 14.44 -63.94 21.17
N LEU A 11 14.25 -62.64 20.99
CA LEU A 11 15.37 -61.70 21.00
C LEU A 11 14.85 -60.30 21.35
N ALA A 12 15.28 -59.82 22.51
CA ALA A 12 15.25 -58.42 22.88
C ALA A 12 16.22 -57.64 21.99
N ALA A 13 15.86 -56.43 21.56
CA ALA A 13 16.84 -55.40 21.20
C ALA A 13 16.21 -54.00 21.14
N SER A 14 16.78 -53.13 21.96
CA SER A 14 17.07 -51.72 21.65
C SER A 14 15.94 -50.70 21.76
N SER A 15 15.86 -50.10 22.96
CA SER A 15 15.48 -48.70 23.14
C SER A 15 16.33 -47.81 22.24
N ALA A 16 15.76 -47.33 21.14
CA ALA A 16 16.26 -46.18 20.43
C ALA A 16 15.83 -44.93 21.21
N ILE A 17 16.80 -44.26 21.84
CA ILE A 17 16.61 -42.93 22.41
C ILE A 17 16.28 -41.99 21.24
N ALA A 18 15.08 -41.44 21.29
CA ALA A 18 14.56 -40.49 20.32
C ALA A 18 15.40 -39.20 20.36
N SER A 19 16.26 -39.02 19.37
CA SER A 19 16.80 -37.71 19.01
C SER A 19 15.63 -36.87 18.46
N ILE A 20 14.96 -36.12 19.35
CA ILE A 20 14.09 -35.02 18.96
C ILE A 20 15.00 -33.95 18.35
N LEU A 21 15.24 -34.07 17.05
CA LEU A 21 15.60 -32.93 16.23
C LEU A 21 14.47 -31.90 16.43
N LEU A 22 14.74 -30.93 17.29
CA LEU A 22 14.10 -29.62 17.27
C LEU A 22 14.38 -29.05 15.88
N CYS A 23 13.55 -29.43 14.90
CA CYS A 23 13.34 -28.64 13.72
C CYS A 23 12.82 -27.30 14.22
N GLY A 24 13.75 -26.37 14.40
CA GLY A 24 13.48 -24.95 14.51
C GLY A 24 12.70 -24.58 13.26
N PHE A 25 11.38 -24.59 13.37
CA PHE A 25 10.55 -23.88 12.43
C PHE A 25 10.94 -22.42 12.63
N PRO A 26 11.54 -21.75 11.62
CA PRO A 26 11.67 -20.32 11.69
C PRO A 26 10.26 -19.78 11.91
N LEU A 27 10.06 -19.13 13.06
CA LEU A 27 8.92 -18.26 13.29
C LEU A 27 9.03 -17.17 12.23
N PHE A 28 8.40 -17.40 11.08
CA PHE A 28 8.14 -16.34 10.13
C PHE A 28 7.20 -15.38 10.85
N ALA A 29 7.76 -14.29 11.37
CA ALA A 29 7.00 -13.15 11.85
C ALA A 29 6.11 -12.70 10.69
N GLN A 30 4.82 -13.06 10.76
CA GLN A 30 3.83 -12.56 9.82
C GLN A 30 3.62 -11.10 10.19
N SER A 31 4.12 -10.17 9.36
CA SER A 31 3.92 -8.75 9.58
C SER A 31 2.41 -8.47 9.55
N ILE A 32 1.88 -7.87 10.62
CA ILE A 32 0.44 -7.67 10.79
C ILE A 32 0.01 -6.50 9.91
N GLU A 33 -0.57 -6.83 8.76
CA GLU A 33 -1.06 -5.82 7.82
C GLU A 33 -2.40 -5.24 8.29
N THR A 34 -2.42 -3.94 8.60
CA THR A 34 -3.64 -3.24 9.02
C THR A 34 -4.31 -2.56 7.83
N VAL A 35 -5.60 -2.85 7.60
CA VAL A 35 -6.40 -2.12 6.60
C VAL A 35 -6.68 -0.71 7.10
N LYS A 36 -6.15 0.29 6.40
CA LYS A 36 -6.39 1.71 6.73
C LYS A 36 -7.65 2.25 6.05
N THR A 37 -7.89 1.89 4.80
CA THR A 37 -9.06 2.38 4.05
C THR A 37 -9.46 1.44 2.92
N ARG A 38 -10.76 1.44 2.57
CA ARG A 38 -11.30 0.78 1.36
C ARG A 38 -12.02 1.77 0.47
N ALA A 39 -11.79 1.67 -0.84
CA ALA A 39 -12.47 2.48 -1.86
C ALA A 39 -12.85 1.59 -3.06
N GLY A 40 -14.05 1.02 -3.01
CA GLY A 40 -14.46 0.00 -3.98
C GLY A 40 -13.59 -1.25 -3.84
N ASN A 41 -12.91 -1.65 -4.92
CA ASN A 41 -11.98 -2.79 -4.92
C ASN A 41 -10.56 -2.42 -4.46
N LEU A 42 -10.31 -1.14 -4.16
CA LEU A 42 -9.04 -0.66 -3.61
C LEU A 42 -9.00 -0.86 -2.11
N THR A 43 -7.89 -1.40 -1.64
CA THR A 43 -7.55 -1.45 -0.22
C THR A 43 -6.21 -0.74 -0.04
N LEU A 44 -6.19 0.23 0.86
CA LEU A 44 -4.95 0.83 1.37
C LEU A 44 -4.66 0.18 2.72
N THR A 45 -3.53 -0.49 2.80
CA THR A 45 -3.04 -1.17 4.00
C THR A 45 -1.73 -0.57 4.45
N ARG A 46 -1.40 -0.75 5.73
CA ARG A 46 -0.09 -0.44 6.30
C ARG A 46 0.39 -1.62 7.13
N SER A 47 1.62 -2.03 6.92
CA SER A 47 2.38 -2.89 7.82
C SER A 47 3.49 -2.05 8.49
N GLU A 48 3.95 -2.47 9.66
CA GLU A 48 5.08 -1.81 10.34
C GLU A 48 6.39 -2.01 9.57
N ASP A 49 6.60 -3.20 8.99
CA ASP A 49 7.84 -3.56 8.29
C ASP A 49 7.87 -3.09 6.83
N ASP A 50 6.71 -3.12 6.15
CA ASP A 50 6.63 -2.90 4.70
C ASP A 50 6.04 -1.53 4.32
N GLY A 51 5.61 -0.72 5.29
CA GLY A 51 4.92 0.54 5.04
C GLY A 51 3.54 0.37 4.40
N PHE A 52 3.16 1.29 3.53
CA PHE A 52 1.87 1.31 2.85
C PHE A 52 1.84 0.45 1.59
N LYS A 53 0.77 -0.30 1.42
CA LYS A 53 0.46 -1.04 0.18
C LYS A 53 -0.88 -0.61 -0.38
N VAL A 54 -0.90 -0.33 -1.68
CA VAL A 54 -2.14 -0.11 -2.43
C VAL A 54 -2.46 -1.39 -3.18
N LYS A 55 -3.58 -2.04 -2.82
CA LYS A 55 -4.02 -3.28 -3.44
C LYS A 55 -5.32 -3.08 -4.21
N ILE A 56 -5.43 -3.73 -5.36
CA ILE A 56 -6.69 -3.92 -6.09
C ILE A 56 -6.94 -5.42 -6.22
N ARG A 57 -8.09 -5.90 -5.75
CA ARG A 57 -8.45 -7.34 -5.79
C ARG A 57 -7.33 -8.22 -5.22
N ASN A 58 -6.79 -7.83 -4.06
CA ASN A 58 -5.66 -8.46 -3.36
C ASN A 58 -4.31 -8.46 -4.11
N LYS A 59 -4.21 -7.85 -5.29
CA LYS A 59 -2.93 -7.66 -5.97
C LYS A 59 -2.32 -6.31 -5.61
N VAL A 60 -1.07 -6.32 -5.17
CA VAL A 60 -0.29 -5.11 -4.91
C VAL A 60 -0.04 -4.36 -6.22
N LEU A 61 -0.37 -3.07 -6.23
CA LEU A 61 -0.09 -2.15 -7.34
C LEU A 61 1.02 -1.15 -7.02
N PHE A 62 1.19 -0.83 -5.74
CA PHE A 62 2.13 0.16 -5.26
C PHE A 62 2.48 -0.14 -3.81
N GLU A 63 3.75 0.07 -3.45
CA GLU A 63 4.28 -0.05 -2.10
C GLU A 63 5.09 1.22 -1.80
N SER A 64 5.06 1.67 -0.55
CA SER A 64 5.79 2.86 -0.10
C SER A 64 6.10 2.78 1.38
N GLN A 65 7.30 3.19 1.76
CA GLN A 65 7.74 3.33 3.16
C GLN A 65 7.27 4.64 3.81
N ALA A 66 6.24 5.28 3.25
CA ALA A 66 5.67 6.52 3.74
C ALA A 66 5.10 6.41 5.16
N GLU A 67 5.12 7.52 5.90
CA GLU A 67 4.62 7.61 7.27
C GLU A 67 3.09 7.69 7.33
N PHE A 68 2.44 8.23 6.31
CA PHE A 68 0.99 8.26 6.23
C PHE A 68 0.48 8.02 4.80
N GLY A 69 -0.79 7.65 4.72
CA GLY A 69 -1.48 7.37 3.48
C GLY A 69 -2.98 7.48 3.66
N THR A 70 -3.63 8.25 2.80
CA THR A 70 -5.08 8.53 2.86
C THR A 70 -5.70 8.44 1.47
N VAL A 71 -7.00 8.15 1.44
CA VAL A 71 -7.84 8.28 0.24
C VAL A 71 -8.53 9.64 0.29
N GLU A 72 -8.08 10.55 -0.56
CA GLU A 72 -8.61 11.93 -0.65
C GLU A 72 -9.96 11.97 -1.35
N GLY A 73 -10.19 11.06 -2.29
CA GLY A 73 -11.48 11.00 -2.97
C GLY A 73 -11.59 9.89 -4.00
N LYS A 74 -12.83 9.67 -4.44
CA LYS A 74 -13.21 8.64 -5.41
C LYS A 74 -14.14 9.23 -6.47
N TYR A 75 -13.84 8.98 -7.74
CA TYR A 75 -14.42 9.69 -8.87
C TYR A 75 -14.80 8.75 -10.03
N PRO A 76 -16.05 8.80 -10.53
CA PRO A 76 -17.21 9.42 -9.88
C PRO A 76 -17.48 8.80 -8.50
N ARG A 77 -18.26 9.49 -7.64
CA ARG A 77 -18.52 9.01 -6.27
C ARG A 77 -19.20 7.63 -6.22
N VAL A 78 -20.12 7.41 -7.14
CA VAL A 78 -20.83 6.14 -7.36
C VAL A 78 -20.12 5.40 -8.49
N ASN A 79 -19.73 4.14 -8.24
CA ASN A 79 -18.90 3.34 -9.15
C ASN A 79 -17.57 4.03 -9.55
N PRO A 80 -16.64 4.20 -8.59
CA PRO A 80 -15.44 4.97 -8.81
C PRO A 80 -14.52 4.31 -9.83
N LYS A 81 -14.05 5.14 -10.76
CA LYS A 81 -13.09 4.79 -11.80
C LYS A 81 -11.69 5.29 -11.49
N LEU A 82 -11.61 6.39 -10.76
CA LEU A 82 -10.38 7.04 -10.33
C LEU A 82 -10.42 7.20 -8.81
N ILE A 83 -9.29 6.95 -8.17
CA ILE A 83 -9.11 7.15 -6.73
C ILE A 83 -7.89 8.04 -6.55
N LEU A 84 -8.06 9.16 -5.84
CA LEU A 84 -6.96 10.04 -5.50
C LEU A 84 -6.41 9.61 -4.13
N LEU A 85 -5.12 9.32 -4.10
CA LEU A 85 -4.38 9.00 -2.89
C LEU A 85 -3.45 10.16 -2.54
N ASN A 86 -3.24 10.36 -1.24
CA ASN A 86 -2.18 11.19 -0.70
C ASN A 86 -1.34 10.31 0.22
N ILE A 87 -0.10 10.08 -0.17
CA ILE A 87 0.86 9.23 0.54
C ILE A 87 2.11 10.08 0.77
N GLY A 88 2.56 10.18 2.01
CA GLY A 88 3.65 11.07 2.36
C GLY A 88 4.46 10.57 3.54
N ASP A 89 5.72 10.97 3.57
CA ASP A 89 6.67 10.71 4.65
C ASP A 89 6.52 11.70 5.81
N GLY A 90 5.60 12.67 5.72
CA GLY A 90 5.45 13.69 6.76
C GLY A 90 6.67 14.61 6.89
N ALA A 91 7.64 14.53 5.98
CA ALA A 91 8.89 15.25 6.08
C ALA A 91 8.65 16.76 5.99
N LEU A 92 9.48 17.51 6.73
CA LEU A 92 9.44 18.98 6.76
C LEU A 92 9.64 19.61 5.37
N ALA A 93 10.22 18.88 4.42
CA ALA A 93 10.43 19.38 3.06
C ALA A 93 9.17 19.27 2.17
N CYS A 94 8.39 18.19 2.28
CA CYS A 94 7.22 17.95 1.44
C CYS A 94 6.20 17.08 2.17
N ALA A 95 5.12 17.69 2.64
CA ALA A 95 4.19 16.98 3.50
C ALA A 95 3.41 15.86 2.81
N GLY A 96 3.30 15.79 1.48
CA GLY A 96 2.51 14.75 0.82
C GLY A 96 2.71 14.65 -0.69
N HIS A 97 2.61 13.42 -1.20
CA HIS A 97 2.65 13.09 -2.62
C HIS A 97 1.31 12.54 -3.07
N PHE A 98 0.80 13.04 -4.21
CA PHE A 98 -0.47 12.61 -4.74
C PHE A 98 -0.30 11.58 -5.85
N TYR A 99 -1.22 10.63 -5.89
CA TYR A 99 -1.26 9.56 -6.88
C TYR A 99 -2.70 9.34 -7.35
N ILE A 100 -2.88 9.02 -8.63
CA ILE A 100 -4.18 8.62 -9.16
C ILE A 100 -4.14 7.14 -9.49
N VAL A 101 -5.03 6.37 -8.86
CA VAL A 101 -5.28 4.98 -9.23
C VAL A 101 -6.46 4.94 -10.19
N ASP A 102 -6.20 4.49 -11.42
CA ASP A 102 -7.21 4.26 -12.44
C ASP A 102 -7.62 2.79 -12.45
N VAL A 103 -8.86 2.55 -12.04
CA VAL A 103 -9.50 1.23 -11.98
C VAL A 103 -10.57 1.08 -13.05
N SER A 104 -10.62 1.99 -14.02
CA SER A 104 -11.60 1.96 -15.13
C SER A 104 -11.34 0.84 -16.13
N LYS A 105 -10.11 0.31 -16.17
CA LYS A 105 -9.68 -0.75 -17.07
C LYS A 105 -9.51 -2.07 -16.30
N ASN A 106 -9.56 -3.18 -17.03
CA ASN A 106 -9.32 -4.52 -16.47
C ASN A 106 -7.95 -4.65 -15.79
N LYS A 107 -6.94 -3.93 -16.30
CA LYS A 107 -5.62 -3.77 -15.67
C LYS A 107 -5.58 -2.38 -15.01
N PRO A 108 -5.70 -2.31 -13.67
CA PRO A 108 -5.55 -1.05 -12.96
C PRO A 108 -4.16 -0.46 -13.16
N ALA A 109 -4.06 0.86 -13.06
CA ALA A 109 -2.79 1.58 -13.13
C ALA A 109 -2.74 2.64 -12.03
N ILE A 110 -1.52 2.98 -11.61
CA ILE A 110 -1.25 4.10 -10.73
C ILE A 110 -0.33 5.07 -11.48
N THR A 111 -0.50 6.37 -11.27
CA THR A 111 0.42 7.38 -11.81
C THR A 111 1.71 7.43 -11.00
N ASP A 112 2.73 8.08 -11.56
CA ASP A 112 3.82 8.60 -10.74
C ASP A 112 3.29 9.65 -9.75
N ALA A 113 4.11 9.96 -8.74
CA ALA A 113 3.82 11.01 -7.76
C ALA A 113 3.70 12.38 -8.45
N PHE A 114 2.74 13.20 -8.01
CA PHE A 114 2.57 14.57 -8.48
C PHE A 114 2.08 15.52 -7.37
N GLY A 115 2.06 16.82 -7.67
CA GLY A 115 1.65 17.89 -6.76
C GLY A 115 2.79 18.86 -6.42
N ASN A 116 2.56 19.71 -5.42
CA ASN A 116 3.50 20.75 -4.98
C ASN A 116 3.72 20.76 -3.46
N CYS A 117 3.56 19.60 -2.81
CA CYS A 117 3.59 19.41 -1.36
C CYS A 117 2.40 20.00 -0.59
N ASN A 118 1.48 20.72 -1.25
CA ASN A 118 0.27 21.21 -0.62
C ASN A 118 -0.70 20.04 -0.36
N THR A 119 -1.10 19.86 0.89
CA THR A 119 -1.94 18.75 1.34
C THR A 119 -3.44 18.97 1.14
N ALA A 120 -3.86 20.16 0.69
CA ALA A 120 -5.27 20.52 0.53
C ALA A 120 -5.60 20.97 -0.90
N PRO A 121 -5.47 20.10 -1.92
CA PRO A 121 -5.83 20.46 -3.29
C PRO A 121 -7.34 20.65 -3.46
N LYS A 122 -7.71 21.54 -4.38
CA LYS A 122 -9.08 21.62 -4.92
C LYS A 122 -9.25 20.59 -6.03
N ILE A 123 -10.25 19.73 -5.88
CA ILE A 123 -10.48 18.61 -6.81
C ILE A 123 -11.79 18.81 -7.55
N LEU A 124 -11.77 18.62 -8.87
CA LEU A 124 -12.94 18.68 -9.74
C LEU A 124 -12.97 17.46 -10.66
N TYR A 125 -14.11 16.79 -10.75
CA TYR A 125 -14.33 15.73 -11.73
C TYR A 125 -15.47 16.11 -12.67
N LYS A 126 -15.16 16.30 -13.96
CA LYS A 126 -16.14 16.66 -15.00
C LYS A 126 -15.73 16.04 -16.33
N ASN A 127 -16.70 15.58 -17.12
CA ASN A 127 -16.47 15.03 -18.46
C ASN A 127 -15.36 13.96 -18.49
N GLN A 128 -15.38 13.05 -17.50
CA GLN A 128 -14.40 11.98 -17.32
C GLN A 128 -12.95 12.46 -17.12
N THR A 129 -12.76 13.72 -16.74
CA THR A 129 -11.46 14.31 -16.44
C THR A 129 -11.41 14.64 -14.95
N LEU A 130 -10.36 14.18 -14.27
CA LEU A 130 -10.05 14.59 -12.91
C LEU A 130 -9.05 15.74 -12.96
N THR A 131 -9.44 16.90 -12.45
CA THR A 131 -8.58 18.08 -12.30
C THR A 131 -8.23 18.24 -10.83
N VAL A 132 -6.94 18.32 -10.54
CA VAL A 132 -6.41 18.55 -9.20
C VAL A 132 -5.63 19.87 -9.22
N LYS A 133 -6.08 20.85 -8.45
CA LYS A 133 -5.49 22.18 -8.34
C LYS A 133 -4.84 22.34 -6.99
N PHE A 134 -3.54 22.49 -6.99
CA PHE A 134 -2.76 22.81 -5.82
C PHE A 134 -2.55 24.32 -5.77
N PRO A 135 -3.03 25.02 -4.73
CA PRO A 135 -2.71 26.42 -4.56
C PRO A 135 -1.21 26.58 -4.28
N ASP A 136 -0.70 27.79 -4.46
CA ASP A 136 0.59 28.14 -3.90
C ASP A 136 0.52 28.02 -2.38
N GLY A 137 1.60 27.57 -1.77
CA GLY A 137 1.76 27.81 -0.34
C GLY A 137 2.50 29.12 -0.15
N SER A 138 2.11 29.87 0.86
CA SER A 138 2.91 30.98 1.37
C SER A 138 4.34 30.48 1.62
N LYS A 139 5.32 31.13 1.00
CA LYS A 139 6.75 30.91 1.29
C LYS A 139 6.95 31.21 2.76
N ILE A 140 7.11 30.20 3.60
CA ILE A 140 7.62 30.44 4.95
C ILE A 140 9.10 30.80 4.76
N PRO A 141 9.55 31.99 5.22
CA PRO A 141 10.93 32.43 5.03
C PRO A 141 11.89 31.35 5.54
N ALA A 142 12.82 30.95 4.67
CA ALA A 142 13.71 29.80 4.87
C ALA A 142 14.75 30.00 5.99
N GLU A 143 14.68 31.12 6.69
CA GLU A 143 15.74 31.60 7.57
C GLU A 143 15.59 31.19 9.04
N ASP A 144 14.41 30.71 9.50
CA ASP A 144 14.25 30.44 10.95
C ASP A 144 13.31 29.31 11.41
N SER A 145 12.80 28.45 10.52
CA SER A 145 11.95 27.34 11.01
C SER A 145 12.01 26.15 10.08
N GLY A 146 12.04 24.95 10.63
CA GLY A 146 11.86 23.69 9.89
C GLY A 146 10.45 23.59 9.28
N ALA A 147 10.05 24.56 8.48
CA ALA A 147 8.71 24.77 7.99
C ALA A 147 8.54 24.25 6.57
N TYR A 148 7.34 23.74 6.29
CA TYR A 148 6.96 23.11 5.02
C TYR A 148 7.21 24.01 3.82
N ARG A 149 7.97 23.51 2.83
CA ARG A 149 8.19 24.20 1.55
C ARG A 149 7.16 23.75 0.54
N TYR A 150 6.12 24.55 0.36
CA TYR A 150 5.19 24.38 -0.75
C TYR A 150 5.82 24.90 -2.05
N GLY A 151 5.63 24.17 -3.14
CA GLY A 151 6.00 24.65 -4.47
C GLY A 151 5.04 25.72 -4.98
N ALA A 152 5.35 26.28 -6.16
CA ALA A 152 4.42 27.15 -6.88
C ALA A 152 3.07 26.46 -7.11
N ALA A 153 2.00 27.23 -7.30
CA ALA A 153 0.69 26.69 -7.65
C ALA A 153 0.81 25.74 -8.87
N GLN A 154 0.07 24.64 -8.84
CA GLN A 154 0.06 23.66 -9.93
C GLN A 154 -1.34 23.20 -10.25
N THR A 155 -1.62 22.98 -11.54
CA THR A 155 -2.84 22.27 -11.96
C THR A 155 -2.50 21.03 -12.75
N TRP A 156 -3.13 19.91 -12.39
CA TRP A 156 -2.97 18.63 -13.05
C TRP A 156 -4.30 18.12 -13.57
N ASN A 157 -4.28 17.58 -14.79
CA ASN A 157 -5.41 16.87 -15.37
C ASN A 157 -5.05 15.41 -15.59
N TYR A 158 -5.98 14.54 -15.23
CA TYR A 158 -5.94 13.13 -15.57
C TYR A 158 -7.12 12.75 -16.45
N ARG A 159 -6.83 12.17 -17.61
CA ARG A 159 -7.84 11.65 -18.54
C ARG A 159 -7.29 10.47 -19.33
N ASN A 160 -8.06 9.39 -19.43
CA ASN A 160 -7.77 8.22 -20.27
C ASN A 160 -6.35 7.63 -20.05
N GLY A 161 -5.90 7.53 -18.80
CA GLY A 161 -4.56 7.00 -18.52
C GLY A 161 -3.43 8.02 -18.58
N LYS A 162 -3.69 9.29 -18.92
CA LYS A 162 -2.66 10.31 -19.11
C LYS A 162 -2.79 11.40 -18.05
N LEU A 163 -1.71 11.58 -17.29
CA LEU A 163 -1.51 12.70 -16.38
C LEU A 163 -0.81 13.85 -17.12
N ARG A 164 -1.29 15.08 -16.98
CA ARG A 164 -0.71 16.27 -17.60
C ARG A 164 -0.73 17.44 -16.64
N LYS A 165 0.43 18.09 -16.44
CA LYS A 165 0.53 19.40 -15.80
C LYS A 165 0.07 20.47 -16.78
N LEU A 166 -0.72 21.44 -16.31
CA LEU A 166 -1.26 22.54 -17.12
C LEU A 166 -0.56 23.88 -16.85
N ASN A 167 -0.12 24.08 -15.60
CA ASN A 167 0.68 25.21 -15.12
C ASN A 167 1.36 24.81 -13.81
#